data_AF-A0A6H1N6I4-F1
#
_entry.id   AF-A0A6H1N6I4-F1
#
_cell.length_a   1.000
_cell.length_b   1.000
_cell.length_c   1.000
_cell.angle_alpha   90.00
_cell.angle_beta   90.00
_cell.angle_gamma   90.00
#
_symmetry.space_group_name_H-M   'P 1'
#
loop_
_entity.id
_entity.type
_entity.pdbx_description
1 polymer ?
#
loop_
_entity_poly.entity_id
_entity_poly.type
_entity_poly.pdbx_seq_one_letter_code
_entity_poly.pdbx_strand_id
1 'polypeptide(L)' 'MTTSPTHDSAQVFLPLSPQGRAAIYLALGEPPDRVGRALGVDGSTVRRWRQRPEFRADIGRVRLRLLDVATATLADGGDQ' A
#
# COMPACT_ATOMS: atom_id res chain seq x y z
N MET A 1 7.37 -6.70 37.13
CA MET A 1 8.20 -6.47 35.93
C MET A 1 7.48 -7.11 34.74
N THR A 2 6.69 -6.32 34.01
CA THR A 2 5.94 -6.76 32.83
C THR A 2 6.69 -6.29 31.60
N THR A 3 7.38 -7.21 30.93
CA THR A 3 8.03 -6.94 29.65
C THR A 3 6.96 -6.91 28.57
N SER A 4 6.67 -5.72 28.06
CA SER A 4 5.84 -5.50 26.88
C SER A 4 6.38 -6.33 25.70
N PRO A 5 5.54 -7.05 24.95
CA PRO A 5 5.98 -7.64 23.70
C PRO A 5 6.27 -6.50 22.71
N THR A 6 7.56 -6.27 22.47
CA THR A 6 8.08 -5.46 21.37
C THR A 6 7.36 -5.91 20.10
N HIS A 7 6.54 -5.01 19.55
CA HIS A 7 5.84 -5.22 18.28
C HIS A 7 6.90 -5.16 17.18
N ASP A 8 7.59 -6.28 16.98
CA ASP A 8 8.52 -6.50 15.89
C ASP A 8 7.72 -6.35 14.59
N SER A 9 7.85 -5.16 13.99
CA SER A 9 7.10 -4.75 12.82
C SER A 9 7.75 -5.25 11.53
N ALA A 10 8.58 -6.30 11.63
CA ALA A 10 8.99 -7.14 10.52
C ALA A 10 7.79 -7.99 10.06
N GLN A 11 6.79 -7.34 9.45
CA GLN A 11 5.73 -8.05 8.74
C GLN A 11 6.34 -8.71 7.49
N VAL A 12 6.74 -9.95 7.72
CA VAL A 12 6.77 -11.09 6.80
C VAL A 12 5.93 -10.85 5.55
N PHE A 13 6.55 -11.11 4.40
CA PHE A 13 5.98 -11.11 3.05
C PHE A 13 4.84 -12.16 2.93
N LEU A 14 3.71 -11.94 3.61
CA LEU A 14 2.46 -12.65 3.36
C LEU A 14 1.95 -12.21 1.97
N PRO A 15 1.32 -13.10 1.19
CA PRO A 15 0.60 -12.68 -0.01
C PRO A 15 -0.38 -11.59 0.43
N LEU A 16 -0.12 -10.36 -0.02
CA LEU A 16 -0.87 -9.19 0.42
C LEU A 16 -2.36 -9.49 0.28
N SER A 17 -3.12 -9.19 1.34
CA SER A 17 -4.58 -9.30 1.30
C SER A 17 -5.12 -8.57 0.06
N PRO A 18 -6.30 -8.92 -0.46
CA PRO A 18 -6.88 -8.22 -1.61
C PRO A 18 -6.91 -6.70 -1.42
N GLN A 19 -7.14 -6.23 -0.20
CA GLN A 19 -7.09 -4.82 0.17
C GLN A 19 -5.67 -4.25 0.11
N GLY A 20 -4.66 -4.97 0.62
CA GLY A 20 -3.26 -4.56 0.50
C GLY A 20 -2.81 -4.42 -0.96
N ARG A 21 -3.17 -5.38 -1.81
CA ARG A 21 -2.90 -5.31 -3.27
C ARG A 21 -3.65 -4.15 -3.92
N ALA A 22 -4.91 -3.93 -3.56
CA ALA A 22 -5.69 -2.80 -4.06
C ALA A 22 -5.06 -1.45 -3.66
N ALA A 23 -4.58 -1.32 -2.43
CA ALA A 23 -3.93 -0.10 -1.96
C ALA A 23 -2.68 0.23 -2.79
N ILE A 24 -1.90 -0.79 -3.19
CA ILE A 24 -0.74 -0.62 -4.09
C ILE A 24 -1.17 -0.10 -5.46
N TYR A 25 -2.11 -0.79 -6.14
CA TYR A 25 -2.53 -0.34 -7.47
C TYR A 25 -3.15 1.06 -7.45
N LEU A 26 -3.95 1.38 -6.42
CA LEU A 26 -4.53 2.71 -6.24
C LEU A 26 -3.47 3.77 -5.91
N ALA A 27 -2.43 3.41 -5.17
CA ALA A 27 -1.30 4.30 -4.90
C ALA A 27 -0.55 4.65 -6.19
N LEU A 28 -0.40 3.68 -7.09
CA LEU A 28 0.14 3.84 -8.45
C LEU A 28 -0.80 4.59 -9.42
N GLY A 29 -2.01 4.96 -8.98
CA GLY A 29 -2.94 5.76 -9.77
C GLY A 29 -3.94 4.98 -10.61
N GLU A 30 -4.00 3.64 -10.46
CA GLU A 30 -4.94 2.83 -11.23
C GLU A 30 -6.40 3.13 -10.85
N PRO A 31 -7.35 3.18 -11.81
CA PRO A 31 -8.74 3.43 -11.50
C PRO A 31 -9.40 2.20 -10.84
N PRO A 32 -10.39 2.40 -9.95
CA PRO A 32 -11.00 1.31 -9.17
C PRO A 32 -11.51 0.12 -9.99
N ASP A 33 -12.04 0.37 -11.19
CA ASP A 33 -12.60 -0.68 -12.04
C ASP A 33 -11.50 -1.55 -12.68
N ARG A 34 -10.30 -0.99 -12.90
CA ARG A 34 -9.13 -1.78 -13.34
C ARG A 34 -8.54 -2.57 -12.19
N VAL A 35 -8.46 -1.96 -11.00
CA VAL A 35 -8.01 -2.63 -9.78
C VAL A 35 -8.93 -3.81 -9.43
N GLY A 36 -10.25 -3.61 -9.52
CA GLY A 36 -11.23 -4.68 -9.30
C GLY A 36 -11.00 -5.88 -10.21
N ARG A 37 -10.89 -5.64 -11.52
CA ARG A 37 -10.59 -6.69 -12.51
C ARG A 37 -9.29 -7.43 -12.20
N ALA A 38 -8.23 -6.71 -11.84
CA ALA A 38 -6.93 -7.31 -11.50
C ALA A 38 -6.98 -8.19 -10.23
N LEU A 39 -7.96 -7.96 -9.35
CA LEU A 39 -8.11 -8.66 -8.08
C LEU A 39 -9.29 -9.65 -8.05
N GLY A 40 -10.02 -9.79 -9.16
CA GLY A 40 -11.21 -10.65 -9.24
C GLY A 40 -12.40 -10.14 -8.39
N VAL A 41 -12.49 -8.83 -8.14
CA VAL A 41 -13.61 -8.20 -7.42
C VAL A 41 -14.24 -7.09 -8.25
N ASP A 42 -15.49 -6.71 -7.93
CA ASP A 42 -16.14 -5.61 -8.64
C ASP A 42 -15.52 -4.24 -8.33
N GLY A 43 -15.53 -3.32 -9.29
CA GLY A 43 -15.03 -1.96 -9.12
C GLY A 43 -15.75 -1.20 -8.00
N SER A 44 -17.04 -1.46 -7.78
CA SER A 44 -17.82 -0.88 -6.66
C SER A 44 -17.31 -1.34 -5.30
N THR A 45 -16.79 -2.57 -5.19
CA THR A 45 -16.15 -3.07 -3.97
C THR A 45 -14.91 -2.24 -3.64
N VAL A 46 -14.07 -1.97 -4.65
CA VAL A 46 -12.87 -1.12 -4.49
C VAL A 46 -13.26 0.32 -4.14
N ARG A 47 -14.30 0.87 -4.77
CA ARG A 47 -14.84 2.20 -4.45
C ARG A 47 -15.34 2.27 -3.00
N ARG A 48 -16.03 1.23 -2.51
CA ARG A 48 -16.47 1.12 -1.12
C ARG A 48 -15.28 1.07 -0.16
N TRP A 49 -14.22 0.34 -0.48
CA TRP A 49 -13.00 0.36 0.34
C TRP A 49 -12.39 1.75 0.43
N ARG A 50 -12.31 2.51 -0.67
CA ARG A 50 -11.80 3.90 -0.67
C ARG A 50 -12.58 4.87 0.22
N GLN A 51 -13.84 4.56 0.53
CA GLN A 51 -14.64 5.37 1.45
C GLN A 51 -14.27 5.13 2.93
N ARG A 52 -13.55 4.05 3.25
CA ARG A 52 -13.11 3.73 4.61
C ARG A 52 -11.85 4.53 4.99
N PRO A 53 -11.83 5.26 6.12
CA PRO A 53 -10.67 6.06 6.55
C PRO A 53 -9.36 5.27 6.64
N GLU A 54 -9.41 4.07 7.21
CA GLU A 54 -8.27 3.18 7.39
C GLU A 54 -7.64 2.77 6.05
N PHE A 55 -8.48 2.48 5.06
CA PHE A 55 -8.01 2.09 3.73
C PHE A 55 -7.43 3.29 2.95
N ARG A 56 -7.96 4.50 3.17
CA ARG A 56 -7.32 5.72 2.65
C ARG A 56 -5.94 5.95 3.26
N ALA A 57 -5.80 5.69 4.57
CA ALA A 57 -4.51 5.77 5.24
C ALA A 57 -3.52 4.75 4.67
N ASP A 58 -3.97 3.53 4.34
CA ASP A 58 -3.14 2.53 3.66
C ASP A 58 -2.62 3.03 2.30
N ILE A 59 -3.48 3.58 1.45
CA ILE A 59 -3.06 4.16 0.17
C ILE A 59 -2.00 5.27 0.38
N GLY A 60 -2.22 6.14 1.37
CA GLY A 60 -1.28 7.20 1.74
C GLY A 60 0.08 6.65 2.18
N ARG A 61 0.08 5.65 3.06
CA ARG A 61 1.31 4.97 3.51
C ARG A 61 2.08 4.34 2.36
N VAL A 62 1.38 3.69 1.42
CA VAL A 62 2.04 3.10 0.25
C VAL A 62 2.63 4.18 -0.65
N ARG A 63 1.92 5.30 -0.88
CA ARG A 63 2.46 6.43 -1.66
C ARG A 63 3.72 7.01 -1.04
N LEU A 64 3.73 7.22 0.27
CA LEU A 64 4.93 7.72 0.97
C LEU A 64 6.11 6.75 0.79
N ARG A 65 5.89 5.45 1.00
CA ARG A 65 6.96 4.44 0.78
C ARG A 65 7.47 4.43 -0.67
N LEU A 66 6.59 4.57 -1.66
CA LEU A 66 7.00 4.65 -3.06
C LEU A 66 7.85 5.90 -3.34
N LEU A 67 7.49 7.04 -2.72
CA LEU A 67 8.27 8.27 -2.81
C LEU A 67 9.63 8.11 -2.12
N ASP A 68 9.69 7.52 -0.94
CA ASP A 68 10.95 7.29 -0.20
C ASP A 68 11.92 6.43 -1.00
N VAL A 69 11.42 5.40 -1.69
CA VAL A 69 12.25 4.55 -2.58
C VAL A 69 12.73 5.34 -3.79
N ALA A 70 11.85 6.15 -4.39
CA ALA A 70 12.21 6.98 -5.54
C ALA A 70 13.25 8.05 -5.18
N THR A 71 13.12 8.72 -4.04
CA THR A 71 14.09 9.72 -3.58
C THR A 71 15.43 9.10 -3.23
N ALA A 72 15.45 7.93 -2.59
CA ALA A 72 16.69 7.19 -2.35
C ALA A 72 17.41 6.84 -3.67
N THR A 73 16.66 6.34 -4.66
CA THR A 73 17.21 5.98 -5.98
C THR A 73 17.79 7.21 -6.70
N LEU A 74 17.14 8.37 -6.58
CA LEU A 74 17.62 9.62 -7.17
C LEU A 74 18.87 10.16 -6.46
N ALA A 75 18.96 10.01 -5.13
CA ALA A 75 20.14 10.40 -4.37
C ALA A 75 21.36 9.56 -4.78
N ASP A 76 21.20 8.23 -4.87
CA ASP A 76 22.28 7.32 -5.25
C ASP A 76 22.79 7.56 -6.70
N GLY A 77 21.94 8.09 -7.58
CA GLY A 77 22.28 8.40 -8.97
C GLY A 77 22.90 9.78 -9.19
N GLY A 78 22.90 10.66 -8.18
CA GLY A 78 23.49 12.01 -8.24
C GLY A 78 24.98 12.07 -7.89
N ASP A 79 25.54 10.96 -7.38
CA ASP A 79 26.95 10.83 -6.97
C ASP A 79 27.86 10.20 -8.05
N GLN A 80 27.39 10.12 -9.31
CA GLN A 80 28.17 9.68 -10.49
C GLN A 80 28.40 10.83 -11.48
#